data_AF-A0A2H9M072-F1
#
_entry.id   AF-A0A2H9M072-F1
#
_cell.length_a   1.000
_cell.length_b   1.000
_cell.length_c   1.000
_cell.angle_alpha   90.00
_cell.angle_beta   90.00
_cell.angle_gamma   90.00
#
_symmetry.space_group_name_H-M   'P 1'
#
loop_
_entity.id
_entity.type
_entity.pdbx_description
1 polymer ?
#
loop_
_entity_poly.entity_id
_entity_poly.type
_entity_poly.pdbx_seq_one_letter_code
_entity_poly.pdbx_strand_id
1 'polypeptide(L)' 'MSGVSLRSVEKLLKLAGCKRISSDACRELKDYLESDGVRIGKLAWKFAKHAGRRTVMAEDVKLAVETMQ' A
#
# COMPACT_ATOMS: atom_id res chain seq x y z
N MET A 1 -2.52 -5.43 13.94
CA MET A 1 -1.44 -6.17 13.25
C MET A 1 -0.85 -5.23 12.23
N SER A 2 0.43 -4.91 12.34
CA SER A 2 1.13 -4.17 11.29
C SER A 2 1.77 -5.16 10.32
N GLY A 3 1.50 -5.02 9.03
CA GLY A 3 2.06 -5.87 7.98
C GLY A 3 3.41 -5.39 7.49
N VAL A 4 3.72 -4.10 7.64
CA VAL A 4 4.94 -3.49 7.13
C VAL A 4 5.93 -3.21 8.26
N SER A 5 7.17 -3.69 8.11
CA SER A 5 8.24 -3.45 9.09
C SER A 5 8.84 -2.04 8.94
N LEU A 6 9.23 -1.42 10.06
CA LEU A 6 9.90 -0.10 10.02
C LEU A 6 11.19 -0.12 9.20
N ARG A 7 11.92 -1.25 9.21
CA ARG A 7 13.12 -1.43 8.39
C ARG A 7 12.81 -1.42 6.88
N SER A 8 11.68 -1.99 6.48
CA SER A 8 11.26 -1.96 5.07
C SER A 8 10.93 -0.53 4.64
N VAL A 9 10.27 0.24 5.50
CA VAL A 9 9.96 1.66 5.23
C VAL A 9 11.22 2.51 5.17
N GLU A 10 12.16 2.30 6.10
CA GLU A 10 13.45 2.99 6.07
C GLU A 10 14.23 2.71 4.77
N LYS A 11 14.17 1.47 4.24
CA LYS A 11 14.76 1.13 2.94
C LYS A 11 14.10 1.91 1.79
N LEU A 12 12.77 2.02 1.77
CA LEU A 12 12.06 2.81 0.76
C LEU A 12 12.49 4.28 0.79
N LEU A 13 12.59 4.88 1.99
CA LEU A 13 13.05 6.26 2.15
C LEU A 13 14.51 6.45 1.71
N LYS A 14 15.39 5.48 1.97
CA LYS A 14 16.78 5.52 1.47
C LYS A 14 16.84 5.44 -0.06
N LEU A 15 16.01 4.60 -0.68
CA LEU A 15 15.89 4.54 -2.15
C LEU A 15 15.37 5.85 -2.75
N ALA A 16 14.52 6.58 -2.01
CA ALA A 16 14.09 7.93 -2.37
C ALA A 16 15.17 9.02 -2.15
N GLY A 17 16.37 8.65 -1.67
CA GLY A 17 17.49 9.57 -1.47
C GLY A 17 17.58 10.20 -0.08
N CYS A 18 16.74 9.81 0.88
CA CYS A 18 16.80 10.32 2.25
C CYS A 18 18.05 9.76 2.98
N LYS A 19 18.98 10.64 3.37
CA LYS A 19 20.23 10.25 4.05
C LYS A 19 20.07 10.04 5.56
N ARG A 20 19.25 10.86 6.21
CA ARG A 20 18.95 10.77 7.66
C ARG A 20 17.44 10.68 7.82
N ILE A 21 16.98 9.68 8.56
CA ILE A 21 15.57 9.35 8.71
C ILE A 21 15.33 9.09 10.20
N SER A 22 14.33 9.76 10.79
CA SER A 22 13.92 9.51 12.17
C SER A 22 13.04 8.27 12.26
N SER A 23 13.01 7.62 13.44
CA SER A 23 12.10 6.52 13.72
C SER A 23 10.63 6.91 13.53
N ASP A 24 10.29 8.15 13.86
CA ASP A 24 8.92 8.66 13.80
C ASP A 24 8.50 8.89 12.35
N ALA A 25 9.37 9.42 11.49
CA ALA A 25 9.09 9.52 10.06
C ALA A 25 8.85 8.14 9.41
N CYS A 26 9.61 7.11 9.81
CA CYS A 26 9.35 5.74 9.37
C CYS A 26 7.99 5.21 9.86
N ARG A 27 7.54 5.61 11.04
CA ARG A 27 6.24 5.20 11.59
C ARG A 27 5.09 5.87 10.85
N GLU A 28 5.17 7.18 10.64
CA GLU A 28 4.17 7.93 9.89
C GLU A 28 4.00 7.40 8.46
N LEU A 29 5.11 7.18 7.74
CA LEU A 29 5.05 6.62 6.39
C LEU A 29 4.50 5.19 6.40
N LYS A 30 4.86 4.38 7.39
CA LYS A 30 4.30 3.03 7.55
C LYS A 30 2.78 3.09 7.67
N ASP A 31 2.27 3.94 8.56
CA ASP A 31 0.84 4.03 8.84
C ASP A 31 0.08 4.52 7.59
N TYR A 32 0.66 5.45 6.84
CA TYR A 32 0.12 5.89 5.55
C TYR A 32 0.07 4.75 4.52
N LEU A 33 1.17 4.01 4.34
CA LEU A 33 1.23 2.87 3.40
C LEU A 33 0.25 1.76 3.77
N GLU A 34 0.10 1.45 5.05
CA GLU A 34 -0.84 0.43 5.52
C GLU A 34 -2.30 0.86 5.29
N SER A 35 -2.63 2.12 5.60
CA SER A 35 -3.95 2.69 5.34
C SER A 35 -4.30 2.67 3.85
N ASP A 36 -3.36 3.10 3.01
CA ASP A 36 -3.58 3.15 1.57
C ASP A 36 -3.67 1.75 0.95
N GLY A 37 -2.82 0.82 1.38
CA GLY A 37 -2.90 -0.58 0.95
C GLY A 37 -4.24 -1.23 1.28
N VAL A 38 -4.82 -0.94 2.46
CA VAL A 38 -6.17 -1.41 2.82
C VAL A 38 -7.24 -0.77 1.93
N ARG A 39 -7.11 0.51 1.59
CA ARG A 39 -8.03 1.24 0.71
C ARG A 39 -8.02 0.63 -0.69
N ILE A 40 -6.84 0.42 -1.27
CA ILE A 40 -6.65 -0.24 -2.57
C ILE A 40 -7.22 -1.66 -2.54
N GLY A 41 -6.90 -2.45 -1.51
CA GLY A 41 -7.38 -3.83 -1.39
C GLY A 41 -8.91 -3.94 -1.33
N LYS A 42 -9.58 -3.03 -0.62
CA LYS A 42 -11.05 -2.96 -0.58
C LYS A 42 -11.65 -2.65 -1.95
N LEU A 43 -11.03 -1.74 -2.71
CA LEU A 43 -11.52 -1.37 -4.02
C LEU A 43 -11.26 -2.48 -5.06
N ALA A 44 -10.07 -3.07 -5.05
CA ALA A 44 -9.73 -4.21 -5.89
C ALA A 44 -10.67 -5.41 -5.62
N TRP A 45 -11.04 -5.66 -4.36
CA TRP A 45 -12.05 -6.66 -4.02
C TRP A 45 -13.43 -6.36 -4.61
N LYS A 46 -13.85 -5.09 -4.60
CA LYS A 46 -15.12 -4.69 -5.23
C LYS A 46 -15.10 -4.99 -6.73
N PHE A 47 -14.00 -4.65 -7.42
CA PHE A 47 -13.84 -4.94 -8.84
C PHE A 47 -13.85 -6.43 -9.16
N ALA A 48 -13.09 -7.23 -8.39
CA ALA A 48 -13.12 -8.69 -8.53
C ALA A 48 -14.54 -9.25 -8.37
N LYS A 49 -15.29 -8.76 -7.36
CA LYS A 49 -16.68 -9.17 -7.11
C LYS A 49 -17.62 -8.75 -8.24
N HIS A 50 -17.45 -7.55 -8.81
CA HIS A 50 -18.25 -7.09 -9.96
C HIS A 50 -17.99 -7.92 -11.22
N ALA A 51 -16.76 -8.40 -11.38
CA ALA A 51 -16.39 -9.35 -12.43
C ALA A 51 -16.81 -10.81 -12.15
N GLY A 52 -17.55 -11.07 -11.06
CA GLY A 52 -17.99 -12.41 -10.67
C GLY A 52 -16.89 -13.32 -10.10
N ARG A 53 -15.69 -12.78 -9.86
CA ARG A 53 -14.53 -13.53 -9.32
C ARG A 53 -14.50 -13.47 -7.80
N ARG A 54 -13.97 -14.53 -7.18
CA ARG A 54 -13.67 -14.60 -5.73
C ARG A 54 -12.18 -14.42 -5.42
N THR A 55 -11.37 -14.17 -6.44
CA THR A 55 -9.93 -13.97 -6.33
C THR A 55 -9.59 -12.61 -6.89
N VAL A 56 -8.87 -11.80 -6.12
CA VAL A 56 -8.33 -10.52 -6.57
C VAL A 56 -7.16 -10.80 -7.52
N MET A 57 -7.26 -10.30 -8.75
CA MET A 57 -6.24 -10.42 -9.77
C MET A 57 -5.42 -9.14 -9.86
N ALA A 58 -4.27 -9.20 -10.51
CA ALA A 58 -3.40 -8.03 -10.70
C ALA A 58 -4.13 -6.87 -11.41
N GLU A 59 -5.04 -7.18 -12.33
CA GLU A 59 -5.86 -6.20 -13.05
C GLU A 59 -6.78 -5.40 -12.12
N ASP A 60 -7.36 -6.04 -11.09
CA ASP A 60 -8.22 -5.36 -10.12
C ASP A 60 -7.44 -4.37 -9.27
N VAL A 61 -6.20 -4.72 -8.91
CA VAL A 61 -5.30 -3.86 -8.15
C VAL A 61 -4.85 -2.67 -8.99
N LYS A 62 -4.49 -2.89 -10.26
CA LYS A 62 -4.15 -1.80 -11.20
C LYS A 62 -5.32 -0.82 -11.35
N LEU A 63 -6.52 -1.35 -11.64
CA LEU A 63 -7.71 -0.52 -11.78
C LEU A 63 -8.04 0.23 -10.48
N ALA A 64 -7.84 -0.40 -9.32
CA ALA A 64 -8.01 0.27 -8.02
C ALA A 64 -7.05 1.44 -7.84
N VAL A 65 -5.78 1.27 -8.18
CA VAL A 65 -4.79 2.36 -8.10
C VAL A 65 -5.15 3.48 -9.08
N GLU A 66 -5.49 3.15 -10.33
CA GLU A 66 -5.88 4.14 -11.36
C GLU A 66 -7.15 4.92 -10.98
N THR A 67 -8.12 4.27 -10.33
CA THR A 67 -9.37 4.93 -9.89
C THR A 67 -9.14 5.86 -8.68
N MET A 68 -8.03 5.68 -7.96
CA MET A 68 -7.71 6.44 -6.74
C MET A 68 -6.72 7.58 -6.98
N GLN A 69 -6.13 7.68 -8.18
CA GLN A 69 -5.32 8.79 -8.66
C GLN A 69 -6.20 9.96 -9.13
#